data_AF-A0A937F4J9-F1
#
_entry.id   AF-A0A937F4J9-F1
#
_cell.length_a   1.000
_cell.length_b   1.000
_cell.length_c   1.000
_cell.angle_alpha   90.00
_cell.angle_beta   90.00
_cell.angle_gamma   90.00
#
_symmetry.space_group_name_H-M   'P 1'
#
loop_
_entity.id
_entity.type
_entity.pdbx_description
1 polymer ?
#
loop_
_entity_poly.entity_id
_entity_poly.type
_entity_poly.pdbx_seq_one_letter_code
_entity_poly.pdbx_strand_id
1 'polypeptide(L)'
;MKPSLYCPVCSRPIVDFHYTTPLVTCFSCNQRYGVISGKLSTRASIYEVLLYLTAKLPRLYKRYYTFQITTPERTLKRLQFSVSGKADRVPVHSGDMVSVLYTIQGYVMKKLVAITNHTTGKSYVLDSPIPSPSYLTVTMGTMAIGLIVAAALSGANMLLTTGLSAVGILLYLKSTNIAHLSTPVLTNEVREGRRLLADQRLIAQKRQIETRIDELRHECKSNQVLIEQVETLKQKMTQVDQTLYSARIYRASSAVKILQQQIVNSHRLIREYERTAKMVEIEVDTSWIADQLPDADNFTLRILERLEELQTIEEQNQQLKLQLAAYEEVNYQAIPEYREV
;
A
#
# COMPACT_ATOMS: atom_id res chain seq x y z
N MET A 1 14.07 3.22 32.79
CA MET A 1 13.73 1.95 33.48
C MET A 1 14.18 0.79 32.61
N LYS A 2 14.85 -0.22 33.17
CA LYS A 2 15.17 -1.44 32.40
C LYS A 2 13.85 -2.18 32.15
N PRO A 3 13.50 -2.52 30.90
CA PRO A 3 12.33 -3.34 30.65
C PRO A 3 12.53 -4.73 31.25
N SER A 4 11.69 -5.11 32.21
CA SER A 4 11.66 -6.46 32.76
C SER A 4 10.51 -7.23 32.11
N LEU A 5 10.83 -8.29 31.37
CA LEU A 5 9.85 -9.25 30.90
C LEU A 5 9.82 -10.45 31.84
N TYR A 6 8.62 -10.96 32.14
CA TYR A 6 8.43 -12.15 32.96
C TYR A 6 8.00 -13.32 32.09
N CYS A 7 8.52 -14.51 32.37
CA CYS A 7 8.10 -15.71 31.69
C CYS A 7 6.66 -16.07 32.12
N PRO A 8 5.73 -16.27 31.19
CA PRO A 8 4.34 -16.60 31.51
C PRO A 8 4.15 -18.00 32.09
N VAL A 9 5.15 -18.89 31.93
CA VAL A 9 5.11 -20.28 32.42
C VAL A 9 5.67 -20.40 33.83
N CYS A 10 6.81 -19.76 34.12
CA CYS A 10 7.52 -19.91 35.40
C CYS A 10 7.54 -18.62 36.25
N SER A 11 6.94 -17.53 35.78
CA SER A 11 6.89 -16.21 36.44
C SER A 11 8.24 -15.60 36.80
N ARG A 12 9.35 -16.14 36.29
CA ARG A 12 10.71 -15.61 36.51
C ARG A 12 11.06 -14.55 35.46
N PRO A 13 11.88 -13.55 35.82
CA PRO A 13 12.32 -12.53 34.87
C PRO A 13 13.20 -13.14 33.79
N ILE A 14 13.03 -12.67 32.55
CA ILE A 14 13.85 -13.08 31.42
C ILE A 14 15.02 -12.10 31.31
N VAL A 15 16.21 -12.58 31.63
CA VAL A 15 17.42 -11.76 31.85
C VAL A 15 17.98 -11.19 30.53
N ASP A 16 17.74 -11.85 29.40
CA ASP A 16 18.32 -11.50 28.08
C ASP A 16 17.42 -10.59 27.21
N PHE A 17 16.49 -9.83 27.81
CA PHE A 17 15.60 -8.99 27.01
C PHE A 17 16.30 -7.70 26.55
N HIS A 18 16.59 -7.62 25.24
CA HIS A 18 16.90 -6.38 24.55
C HIS A 18 15.79 -6.03 23.54
N TYR A 19 15.47 -4.73 23.41
CA TYR A 19 14.42 -4.25 22.49
C TYR A 19 14.67 -4.65 21.01
N THR A 20 15.91 -4.97 20.67
CA THR A 20 16.37 -5.33 19.33
C THR A 20 16.37 -6.84 19.05
N THR A 21 16.27 -7.69 20.07
CA THR A 21 16.31 -9.14 19.89
C THR A 21 14.91 -9.69 19.66
N PRO A 22 14.61 -10.27 18.48
CA PRO A 22 13.27 -10.78 18.16
C PRO A 22 12.97 -12.12 18.83
N LEU A 23 13.98 -12.80 19.36
CA LEU A 23 13.87 -14.11 19.99
C LEU A 23 14.50 -14.07 21.39
N VAL A 24 13.77 -14.61 22.36
CA VAL A 24 14.18 -14.64 23.75
C VAL A 24 13.94 -16.03 24.34
N THR A 25 14.95 -16.57 25.01
CA THR A 25 14.89 -17.85 25.73
C THR A 25 14.74 -17.62 27.22
N CYS A 26 13.80 -18.30 27.87
CA CYS A 26 13.76 -18.33 29.33
C CYS A 26 14.73 -19.39 29.86
N PHE A 27 15.76 -18.98 30.62
CA PHE A 27 16.72 -19.92 31.23
C PHE A 27 16.09 -20.92 32.20
N SER A 28 14.97 -20.58 32.84
CA SER A 28 14.37 -21.44 33.87
C SER A 28 13.48 -22.55 33.30
N CYS A 29 12.78 -22.32 32.18
CA CYS A 29 11.91 -23.33 31.56
C CYS A 29 12.36 -23.76 30.15
N ASN A 30 13.48 -23.21 29.67
CA ASN A 30 14.06 -23.42 28.34
C ASN A 30 13.07 -23.18 27.17
N GLN A 31 11.98 -22.44 27.40
CA GLN A 31 11.04 -22.10 26.35
C GLN A 31 11.53 -20.88 25.56
N ARG A 32 11.31 -20.95 24.24
CA ARG A 32 11.63 -19.90 23.29
C ARG A 32 10.39 -19.06 22.99
N TYR A 33 10.53 -17.75 23.09
CA TYR A 33 9.49 -16.78 22.78
C TYR A 33 9.96 -15.80 21.71
N GLY A 34 9.07 -15.46 20.80
CA GLY A 34 9.23 -14.33 19.90
C GLY A 34 8.78 -13.06 20.60
N VAL A 35 9.54 -11.97 20.51
CA VAL A 35 9.19 -10.71 21.16
C VAL A 35 9.11 -9.59 20.13
N ILE A 36 8.02 -8.84 20.18
CA ILE A 36 7.86 -7.59 19.43
C ILE A 36 7.72 -6.47 20.44
N SER A 37 8.63 -5.50 20.38
CA SER A 37 8.67 -4.36 21.30
C SER A 37 8.70 -3.04 20.55
N GLY A 38 8.06 -2.03 21.13
CA GLY A 38 8.02 -0.69 20.53
C GLY A 38 6.94 0.20 21.13
N LYS A 39 6.75 1.37 20.52
CA LYS A 39 5.74 2.34 20.91
C LYS A 39 4.41 2.01 20.24
N LEU A 40 3.34 1.91 21.00
CA LEU A 40 2.00 1.69 20.47
C LEU A 40 1.48 2.99 19.83
N SER A 41 1.29 3.01 18.53
CA SER A 41 0.78 4.17 17.79
C SER A 41 -0.75 4.17 17.80
N THR A 42 -1.36 3.06 17.39
CA THR A 42 -2.81 2.95 17.23
C THR A 42 -3.32 1.67 17.88
N ARG A 43 -4.49 1.77 18.52
CA ARG A 43 -5.22 0.66 19.13
C ARG A 43 -6.66 0.67 18.63
N ALA A 44 -7.11 -0.45 18.08
CA ALA A 44 -8.52 -0.71 17.84
C ALA A 44 -8.93 -2.02 18.52
N SER A 45 -10.18 -2.09 18.99
CA SER A 45 -10.76 -3.33 19.49
C SER A 45 -12.23 -3.44 19.11
N ILE A 46 -12.64 -4.62 18.64
CA ILE A 46 -14.00 -4.92 18.21
C ILE A 46 -14.41 -6.23 18.89
N TYR A 47 -15.62 -6.31 19.43
CA TYR A 47 -16.15 -7.56 19.97
C TYR A 47 -17.17 -8.17 19.01
N GLU A 48 -17.16 -9.49 18.92
CA GLU A 48 -18.04 -10.32 18.12
C GLU A 48 -18.76 -11.31 19.04
N VAL A 49 -20.04 -11.56 18.76
CA VAL A 49 -20.82 -12.59 19.44
C VAL A 49 -20.63 -13.90 18.69
N LEU A 50 -19.97 -14.87 19.32
CA LEU A 50 -19.65 -16.13 18.65
C LEU A 50 -20.83 -17.08 18.53
N LEU A 51 -21.81 -16.99 19.44
CA LEU A 51 -22.97 -17.89 19.51
C LEU A 51 -24.18 -17.16 20.10
N TYR A 52 -25.33 -17.33 19.44
CA TYR A 52 -26.64 -16.89 19.93
C TYR A 52 -27.46 -18.13 20.30
N LEU A 53 -27.25 -18.67 21.49
CA LEU A 53 -28.04 -19.79 22.01
C LEU A 53 -29.14 -19.23 22.90
N THR A 54 -30.33 -18.99 22.34
CA THR A 54 -31.58 -18.55 23.03
C THR A 54 -31.44 -17.44 24.09
N ALA A 55 -32.53 -16.99 24.71
CA ALA A 55 -32.50 -15.86 25.64
C ALA A 55 -31.97 -16.20 27.05
N LYS A 56 -31.85 -17.50 27.39
CA LYS A 56 -31.58 -17.98 28.76
C LYS A 56 -30.18 -18.59 28.96
N LEU A 57 -29.37 -18.78 27.90
CA LEU A 57 -28.03 -19.37 28.00
C LEU A 57 -26.93 -18.30 27.91
N PRO A 58 -25.72 -18.59 28.45
CA PRO A 58 -24.61 -17.65 28.45
C PRO A 58 -24.13 -17.35 27.02
N ARG A 59 -24.02 -16.06 26.69
CA ARG A 59 -23.50 -15.58 25.40
C ARG A 59 -21.97 -15.65 25.40
N LEU A 60 -21.41 -16.28 24.38
CA LEU A 60 -19.95 -16.33 24.17
C LEU A 60 -19.51 -15.15 23.32
N TYR A 61 -18.52 -14.40 23.82
CA TYR A 61 -17.97 -13.22 23.16
C TYR A 61 -16.51 -13.43 22.83
N LYS A 62 -16.07 -12.88 21.71
CA LYS A 62 -14.65 -12.81 21.33
C LYS A 62 -14.32 -11.39 20.94
N ARG A 63 -13.23 -10.86 21.47
CA ARG A 63 -12.76 -9.50 21.18
C ARG A 63 -11.48 -9.56 20.35
N TYR A 64 -11.51 -8.94 19.19
CA TYR A 64 -10.37 -8.76 18.31
C TYR A 64 -9.69 -7.45 18.63
N TYR A 65 -8.37 -7.47 18.66
CA TYR A 65 -7.52 -6.31 18.87
C TYR A 65 -6.62 -6.11 17.66
N THR A 66 -6.47 -4.87 17.23
CA THR A 66 -5.54 -4.43 16.20
C THR A 66 -4.61 -3.39 16.80
N PHE A 67 -3.33 -3.74 16.96
CA PHE A 67 -2.29 -2.87 17.47
C PHE A 67 -1.35 -2.47 16.34
N GLN A 68 -0.98 -1.20 16.27
CA GLN A 68 0.11 -0.72 15.42
C GLN A 68 1.27 -0.31 16.32
N ILE A 69 2.38 -1.04 16.25
CA ILE A 69 3.56 -0.81 17.08
C ILE A 69 4.68 -0.29 16.19
N THR A 70 5.22 0.87 16.52
CA THR A 70 6.44 1.41 15.93
C THR A 70 7.64 0.85 16.67
N THR A 71 8.43 0.02 16.00
CA THR A 71 9.65 -0.59 16.55
C THR A 71 10.76 0.45 16.70
N PRO A 72 11.82 0.17 17.49
CA PRO A 72 13.01 1.03 17.56
C PRO A 72 13.68 1.25 16.19
N GLU A 73 13.51 0.33 15.24
CA GLU A 73 14.01 0.44 13.86
C GLU A 73 13.14 1.35 12.97
N ARG A 74 12.17 2.07 13.55
CA ARG A 74 11.16 2.90 12.85
C ARG A 74 10.28 2.11 11.88
N THR A 75 10.20 0.79 12.02
CA THR A 75 9.28 -0.05 11.24
C THR A 75 7.93 -0.15 11.94
N LEU A 76 6.84 0.04 11.20
CA LEU A 76 5.49 -0.08 11.74
C LEU A 76 5.03 -1.54 11.62
N LYS A 77 4.79 -2.20 12.75
CA LYS A 77 4.27 -3.57 12.81
C LYS A 77 2.82 -3.57 13.25
N ARG A 78 1.93 -4.08 12.40
CA ARG A 78 0.53 -4.33 12.74
C ARG A 78 0.36 -5.72 13.34
N LEU A 79 -0.25 -5.78 14.51
CA LEU A 79 -0.51 -7.03 15.24
C LEU A 79 -2.00 -7.18 15.43
N GLN A 80 -2.53 -8.33 15.04
CA GLN A 80 -3.92 -8.69 15.24
C GLN A 80 -4.00 -9.97 16.07
N PHE A 81 -4.82 -9.93 17.11
CA PHE A 81 -5.06 -11.08 17.98
C PHE A 81 -6.47 -11.01 18.55
N SER A 82 -6.91 -12.12 19.14
CA SER A 82 -8.24 -12.21 19.73
C SER A 82 -8.19 -12.79 21.13
N VAL A 83 -9.08 -12.31 21.99
CA VAL A 83 -9.22 -12.71 23.39
C VAL A 83 -10.67 -13.04 23.66
N SER A 84 -10.97 -14.08 24.42
CA SER A 84 -12.36 -14.38 24.79
C SER A 84 -12.87 -13.42 25.86
N GLY A 85 -14.13 -13.06 25.74
CA GLY A 85 -14.82 -12.15 26.65
C GLY A 85 -15.18 -10.81 26.01
N LYS A 86 -16.16 -10.14 26.63
CA LYS A 86 -16.66 -8.83 26.21
C LYS A 86 -15.80 -7.68 26.72
N ALA A 87 -15.23 -7.84 27.93
CA ALA A 87 -14.49 -6.80 28.61
C ALA A 87 -13.15 -6.52 27.92
N ASP A 88 -12.81 -5.24 27.83
CA ASP A 88 -11.48 -4.84 27.40
C ASP A 88 -10.49 -5.02 28.55
N ARG A 89 -9.74 -6.13 28.51
CA ARG A 89 -8.83 -6.54 29.59
C ARG A 89 -7.38 -6.17 29.32
N VAL A 90 -7.04 -5.64 28.14
CA VAL A 90 -5.66 -5.35 27.77
C VAL A 90 -5.29 -3.92 28.21
N PRO A 91 -4.37 -3.74 29.18
CA PRO A 91 -4.09 -2.45 29.78
C PRO A 91 -3.04 -1.65 28.98
N VAL A 92 -3.37 -1.28 27.74
CA VAL A 92 -2.46 -0.53 26.84
C VAL A 92 -3.15 0.68 26.20
N HIS A 93 -2.45 1.81 26.13
CA HIS A 93 -2.95 3.04 25.49
C HIS A 93 -2.02 3.49 24.36
N SER A 94 -2.56 4.23 23.39
CA SER A 94 -1.76 4.89 22.37
C SER A 94 -0.70 5.77 23.03
N GLY A 95 0.55 5.63 22.62
CA GLY A 95 1.72 6.26 23.19
C GLY A 95 2.53 5.37 24.12
N ASP A 96 1.98 4.25 24.60
CA ASP A 96 2.66 3.38 25.56
C ASP A 96 3.78 2.55 24.92
N MET A 97 4.83 2.28 25.72
CA MET A 97 5.86 1.32 25.36
C MET A 97 5.38 -0.08 25.72
N VAL A 98 5.19 -0.92 24.71
CA VAL A 98 4.61 -2.26 24.87
C VAL A 98 5.58 -3.34 24.39
N SER A 99 5.51 -4.51 25.00
CA SER A 99 6.17 -5.72 24.51
C SER A 99 5.18 -6.86 24.46
N VAL A 100 5.11 -7.48 23.29
CA VAL A 100 4.17 -8.54 22.97
C VAL A 100 4.96 -9.83 22.77
N LEU A 101 4.62 -10.85 23.56
CA LEU A 101 5.29 -12.15 23.59
C LEU A 101 4.49 -13.18 22.80
N TYR A 102 5.21 -13.98 22.02
CA TYR A 102 4.67 -15.01 21.16
C TYR A 102 5.36 -16.35 21.38
N THR A 103 4.64 -17.45 21.15
CA THR A 103 5.29 -18.75 20.94
C THR A 103 5.85 -18.84 19.52
N ILE A 104 7.03 -19.45 19.40
CA ILE A 104 7.66 -19.75 18.11
C ILE A 104 7.56 -21.24 17.78
N GLN A 105 7.32 -21.57 16.52
CA GLN A 105 7.45 -22.93 15.98
C GLN A 105 8.28 -22.87 14.71
N GLY A 106 9.51 -23.36 14.75
CA GLY A 106 10.51 -23.08 13.71
C GLY A 106 10.85 -21.59 13.67
N TYR A 107 10.71 -20.96 12.51
CA TYR A 107 10.96 -19.53 12.30
C TYR A 107 9.70 -18.65 12.34
N VAL A 108 8.53 -19.21 12.66
CA VAL A 108 7.24 -18.50 12.59
C VAL A 108 6.66 -18.23 13.98
N MET A 109 6.25 -16.99 14.23
CA MET A 109 5.49 -16.59 15.42
C MET A 109 4.04 -17.06 15.26
N LYS A 110 3.51 -17.84 16.20
CA LYS A 110 2.19 -18.48 16.03
C LYS A 110 1.09 -17.96 16.95
N LYS A 111 1.36 -17.78 18.24
CA LYS A 111 0.31 -17.51 19.23
C LYS A 111 0.75 -16.48 20.26
N LEU A 112 -0.15 -15.56 20.60
CA LEU A 112 0.07 -14.55 21.62
C LEU A 112 0.08 -15.21 23.01
N VAL A 113 1.06 -14.86 23.83
CA VAL A 113 1.22 -15.43 25.18
C VAL A 113 1.01 -14.37 26.25
N ALA A 114 1.66 -13.22 26.10
CA ALA A 114 1.56 -12.13 27.06
C ALA A 114 1.76 -10.77 26.38
N ILE A 115 1.16 -9.74 26.96
CA ILE A 115 1.34 -8.33 26.59
C ILE A 115 1.82 -7.61 27.84
N THR A 116 2.96 -6.95 27.78
CA THR A 116 3.50 -6.17 28.89
C THR A 116 3.52 -4.70 28.50
N ASN A 117 2.92 -3.86 29.32
CA ASN A 117 3.01 -2.41 29.20
C ASN A 117 4.14 -1.91 30.10
N HIS A 118 5.22 -1.42 29.49
CA HIS A 118 6.37 -0.89 30.21
C HIS A 118 6.15 0.52 30.75
N THR A 119 5.17 1.26 30.22
CA THR A 119 4.78 2.59 30.74
C THR A 119 4.03 2.46 32.06
N THR A 120 3.07 1.52 32.13
CA THR A 120 2.20 1.37 33.31
C THR A 120 2.64 0.24 34.26
N GLY A 121 3.61 -0.58 33.86
CA GLY A 121 4.06 -1.76 34.61
C GLY A 121 3.04 -2.90 34.65
N LYS A 122 1.88 -2.76 33.98
CA LYS A 122 0.84 -3.79 33.95
C LYS A 122 1.13 -4.80 32.86
N SER A 123 0.96 -6.08 33.18
CA SER A 123 1.02 -7.17 32.21
C SER A 123 -0.36 -7.84 32.09
N TYR A 124 -0.66 -8.24 30.87
CA TYR A 124 -1.79 -9.09 30.53
C TYR A 124 -1.22 -10.43 30.06
N VAL A 125 -1.36 -11.45 30.88
CA VAL A 125 -1.01 -12.83 30.54
C VAL A 125 -2.29 -13.53 30.12
N LEU A 126 -2.27 -14.26 29.00
CA LEU A 126 -3.42 -15.04 28.62
C LEU A 126 -3.53 -16.25 29.57
N ASP A 127 -4.70 -16.39 30.20
CA ASP A 127 -4.99 -17.52 31.07
C ASP A 127 -4.88 -18.83 30.27
N SER A 128 -3.91 -19.65 30.69
CA SER A 128 -3.53 -20.99 30.25
C SER A 128 -2.63 -21.12 28.99
N PRO A 129 -1.43 -21.74 29.14
CA PRO A 129 -0.68 -22.31 28.03
C PRO A 129 -1.45 -23.52 27.48
N ILE A 130 -1.46 -23.62 26.16
CA ILE A 130 -2.29 -24.57 25.42
C ILE A 130 -1.87 -26.01 25.77
N PRO A 131 -2.82 -26.90 26.12
CA PRO A 131 -2.54 -28.32 26.18
C PRO A 131 -2.00 -28.80 24.83
N SER A 132 -0.93 -29.60 24.85
CA SER A 132 -0.34 -30.17 23.64
C SER A 132 -1.41 -30.80 22.73
N PRO A 133 -1.21 -30.85 21.40
CA PRO A 133 -2.16 -31.53 20.51
C PRO A 133 -2.45 -32.97 20.95
N SER A 134 -1.49 -33.63 21.61
CA SER A 134 -1.67 -34.93 22.25
C SER A 134 -2.61 -34.93 23.46
N TYR A 135 -2.63 -33.87 24.28
CA TYR A 135 -3.58 -33.75 25.39
C TYR A 135 -4.99 -33.44 24.88
N LEU A 136 -5.10 -32.68 23.77
CA LEU A 136 -6.38 -32.40 23.12
C LEU A 136 -6.98 -33.68 22.51
N THR A 137 -6.18 -34.52 21.85
CA THR A 137 -6.67 -35.82 21.35
C THR A 137 -7.04 -36.78 22.47
N VAL A 138 -6.29 -36.81 23.57
CA VAL A 138 -6.58 -37.66 24.74
C VAL A 138 -7.84 -37.19 25.49
N THR A 139 -8.03 -35.89 25.68
CA THR A 139 -9.25 -35.33 26.30
C THR A 139 -10.47 -35.55 25.42
N MET A 140 -10.34 -35.40 24.10
CA MET A 140 -11.42 -35.71 23.17
C MET A 140 -11.73 -37.21 23.12
N GLY A 141 -10.72 -38.07 23.14
CA GLY A 141 -10.88 -39.52 23.19
C GLY A 141 -11.58 -39.97 24.47
N THR A 142 -11.17 -39.44 25.62
CA THR A 142 -11.77 -39.77 26.93
C THR A 142 -13.21 -39.25 27.06
N MET A 143 -13.53 -38.04 26.57
CA MET A 143 -14.91 -37.56 26.52
C MET A 143 -15.79 -38.39 25.59
N ALA A 144 -15.29 -38.73 24.39
CA ALA A 144 -16.04 -39.55 23.44
C ALA A 144 -16.31 -40.96 24.01
N ILE A 145 -15.30 -41.58 24.62
CA ILE A 145 -15.45 -42.89 25.26
C ILE A 145 -16.40 -42.81 26.45
N GLY A 146 -16.25 -41.78 27.32
CA GLY A 146 -17.15 -41.59 28.46
C GLY A 146 -18.62 -41.42 28.06
N LEU A 147 -18.89 -40.71 26.96
CA LEU A 147 -20.23 -40.54 26.43
C LEU A 147 -20.79 -41.80 25.74
N ILE A 148 -19.95 -42.58 25.06
CA ILE A 148 -20.34 -43.87 24.48
C ILE A 148 -20.71 -44.85 25.60
N VAL A 149 -19.91 -44.91 26.67
CA VAL A 149 -20.19 -45.75 27.85
C VAL A 149 -21.46 -45.29 28.55
N ALA A 150 -21.66 -43.98 28.75
CA ALA A 150 -22.89 -43.44 29.34
C ALA A 150 -24.15 -43.70 28.49
N ALA A 151 -24.05 -43.66 27.16
CA ALA A 151 -25.15 -43.98 26.25
C ALA A 151 -25.50 -45.48 26.29
N ALA A 152 -24.50 -46.36 26.35
CA ALA A 152 -24.70 -47.80 26.49
C ALA A 152 -25.35 -48.20 27.83
N LEU A 153 -24.99 -47.50 28.92
CA LEU A 153 -25.56 -47.73 30.26
C LEU A 153 -26.97 -47.14 30.44
N SER A 154 -27.31 -46.04 29.75
CA SER A 154 -28.61 -45.35 29.93
C SER A 154 -29.70 -45.81 28.95
N GLY A 155 -29.38 -46.67 27.98
CA GLY A 155 -30.34 -47.13 26.97
C GLY A 155 -30.84 -46.03 26.03
N ALA A 156 -30.19 -44.87 26.03
CA ALA A 156 -30.60 -43.71 25.24
C ALA A 156 -30.25 -43.91 23.75
N ASN A 157 -31.11 -43.40 22.85
CA ASN A 157 -30.90 -43.46 21.40
C ASN A 157 -29.53 -42.89 21.01
N MET A 158 -28.68 -43.73 20.41
CA MET A 158 -27.31 -43.43 19.98
C MET A 158 -27.19 -42.19 19.08
N LEU A 159 -28.25 -41.87 18.32
CA LEU A 159 -28.34 -40.69 17.45
C LEU A 159 -28.46 -39.35 18.22
N LEU A 160 -29.14 -39.33 19.37
CA LEU A 160 -29.29 -38.10 20.17
C LEU A 160 -28.03 -37.82 20.99
N THR A 161 -27.35 -38.86 21.47
CA THR A 161 -26.11 -38.75 22.24
C THR A 161 -24.92 -38.34 21.35
N THR A 162 -24.87 -38.80 20.10
CA THR A 162 -23.88 -38.36 19.11
C THR A 162 -24.10 -36.92 18.62
N GLY A 163 -25.36 -36.47 18.49
CA GLY A 163 -25.67 -35.08 18.15
C GLY A 163 -25.24 -34.10 19.24
N LEU A 164 -25.52 -34.41 20.51
CA LEU A 164 -25.13 -33.57 21.66
C LEU A 164 -23.61 -33.57 21.89
N SER A 165 -22.92 -34.69 21.64
CA SER A 165 -21.46 -34.77 21.78
C SER A 165 -20.73 -33.93 20.72
N ALA A 166 -21.21 -33.91 19.47
CA ALA A 166 -20.66 -33.06 18.42
C ALA A 166 -20.81 -31.56 18.77
N VAL A 167 -21.96 -31.16 19.31
CA VAL A 167 -22.19 -29.78 19.77
C VAL A 167 -21.31 -29.44 20.98
N GLY A 168 -21.17 -30.35 21.95
CA GLY A 168 -20.29 -30.16 23.10
C GLY A 168 -18.82 -30.01 22.72
N ILE A 169 -18.35 -30.80 21.75
CA ILE A 169 -17.00 -30.74 21.20
C ILE A 169 -16.74 -29.41 20.48
N LEU A 170 -17.68 -28.96 19.65
CA LEU A 170 -17.59 -27.67 18.95
C LEU A 170 -17.62 -26.50 19.92
N LEU A 171 -18.44 -26.57 20.97
CA LEU A 171 -18.49 -25.59 22.05
C LEU A 171 -17.18 -25.57 22.86
N TYR A 172 -16.57 -26.72 23.11
CA TYR A 172 -15.28 -26.82 23.78
C TYR A 172 -14.16 -26.22 22.91
N LEU A 173 -14.03 -26.64 21.65
CA LEU A 173 -13.03 -26.11 20.71
C LEU A 173 -13.17 -24.60 20.48
N LYS A 174 -14.40 -24.09 20.41
CA LYS A 174 -14.67 -22.65 20.21
C LYS A 174 -14.51 -21.83 21.50
N SER A 175 -14.69 -22.44 22.68
CA SER A 175 -14.51 -21.75 23.98
C SER A 175 -13.09 -21.84 24.53
N THR A 176 -12.29 -22.83 24.13
CA THR A 176 -10.87 -22.85 24.48
C THR A 176 -10.19 -21.62 23.88
N ASN A 177 -9.59 -20.81 24.75
CA ASN A 177 -8.93 -19.55 24.42
C ASN A 177 -7.77 -19.80 23.45
N ILE A 178 -8.02 -19.71 22.14
CA ILE A 178 -6.92 -19.70 21.17
C ILE A 178 -6.77 -18.31 20.58
N ALA A 179 -5.94 -17.50 21.24
CA ALA A 179 -5.37 -16.29 20.67
C ALA A 179 -4.32 -16.68 19.62
N HIS A 180 -4.80 -17.16 18.48
CA HIS A 180 -3.96 -17.28 17.30
C HIS A 180 -3.51 -15.89 16.86
N LEU A 181 -2.23 -15.78 16.50
CA LEU A 181 -1.78 -14.69 15.66
C LEU A 181 -2.43 -14.93 14.30
N SER A 182 -3.65 -14.42 14.13
CA SER A 182 -4.13 -14.02 12.82
C SER A 182 -3.37 -12.74 12.51
N THR A 183 -2.07 -12.85 12.21
CA THR A 183 -1.56 -11.95 11.19
C THR A 183 -2.30 -12.43 9.95
N PRO A 184 -3.37 -11.74 9.50
CA PRO A 184 -3.74 -11.95 8.11
C PRO A 184 -2.43 -11.79 7.34
N VAL A 185 -2.17 -12.71 6.42
CA VAL A 185 -1.14 -12.44 5.43
C VAL A 185 -1.43 -11.03 4.96
N LEU A 186 -0.40 -10.20 4.98
CA LEU A 186 -0.41 -8.81 4.55
C LEU A 186 -0.88 -8.65 3.08
N THR A 187 -1.57 -9.61 2.48
CA THR A 187 -2.08 -9.55 1.12
C THR A 187 -3.03 -8.38 0.94
N ASN A 188 -4.01 -8.12 1.82
CA ASN A 188 -4.94 -7.01 1.60
C ASN A 188 -4.32 -5.64 1.87
N GLU A 189 -3.49 -5.46 2.90
CA GLU A 189 -2.81 -4.17 3.14
C GLU A 189 -1.63 -3.91 2.20
N VAL A 190 -0.89 -4.94 1.78
CA VAL A 190 0.15 -4.79 0.76
C VAL A 190 -0.47 -4.68 -0.63
N ARG A 191 -1.69 -5.19 -0.85
CA ARG A 191 -2.47 -4.95 -2.08
C ARG A 191 -3.04 -3.55 -2.09
N GLU A 192 -3.73 -3.11 -1.04
CA GLU A 192 -4.20 -1.74 -0.88
C GLU A 192 -3.02 -0.76 -0.91
N GLY A 193 -1.91 -1.08 -0.24
CA GLY A 193 -0.69 -0.27 -0.28
C GLY A 193 -0.04 -0.24 -1.66
N ARG A 194 0.06 -1.37 -2.37
CA ARG A 194 0.53 -1.40 -3.77
C ARG A 194 -0.40 -0.64 -4.70
N ARG A 195 -1.70 -0.72 -4.48
CA ARG A 195 -2.73 -0.05 -5.26
C ARG A 195 -2.71 1.46 -5.02
N LEU A 196 -2.66 1.91 -3.78
CA LEU A 196 -2.46 3.32 -3.43
C LEU A 196 -1.15 3.86 -4.00
N LEU A 197 -0.07 3.06 -4.01
CA LEU A 197 1.19 3.44 -4.66
C LEU A 197 1.05 3.51 -6.19
N ALA A 198 0.27 2.62 -6.81
CA ALA A 198 -0.02 2.65 -8.24
C ALA A 198 -0.88 3.88 -8.61
N ASP A 199 -1.94 4.15 -7.85
CA ASP A 199 -2.78 5.34 -7.99
C ASP A 199 -1.95 6.62 -7.82
N GLN A 200 -1.05 6.66 -6.82
CA GLN A 200 -0.14 7.80 -6.63
C GLN A 200 0.82 8.01 -7.80
N ARG A 201 1.31 6.93 -8.42
CA ARG A 201 2.16 7.02 -9.62
C ARG A 201 1.37 7.56 -10.81
N LEU A 202 0.15 7.06 -11.03
CA LEU A 202 -0.74 7.56 -12.07
C LEU A 202 -1.09 9.04 -11.87
N ILE A 203 -1.39 9.46 -10.64
CA ILE A 203 -1.63 10.86 -10.30
C ILE A 203 -0.38 11.72 -10.54
N ALA A 204 0.81 11.22 -10.18
CA ALA A 204 2.06 11.92 -10.46
C ALA A 204 2.30 12.09 -11.97
N GLN A 205 1.98 11.07 -12.78
CA GLN A 205 2.03 11.14 -14.23
C GLN A 205 1.02 12.12 -14.80
N LYS A 206 -0.23 12.15 -14.29
CA LYS A 206 -1.24 13.15 -14.67
C LYS A 206 -0.71 14.57 -14.47
N ARG A 207 -0.07 14.86 -13.33
CA ARG A 207 0.54 16.18 -13.06
C ARG A 207 1.65 16.53 -14.04
N GLN A 208 2.48 15.56 -14.42
CA GLN A 208 3.51 15.77 -15.44
C GLN A 208 2.89 16.10 -16.81
N ILE A 209 1.84 15.37 -17.19
CA ILE A 209 1.08 15.63 -18.43
C ILE A 209 0.46 17.03 -18.40
N GLU A 210 -0.17 17.43 -17.28
CA GLU A 210 -0.76 18.76 -17.11
C GLU A 210 0.29 19.86 -17.25
N THR A 211 1.45 19.68 -16.60
CA THR A 211 2.58 20.60 -16.72
C THR A 211 3.04 20.72 -18.18
N ARG A 212 3.15 19.59 -18.90
CA ARG A 212 3.58 19.59 -20.31
C ARG A 212 2.55 20.24 -21.22
N ILE A 213 1.25 20.06 -20.96
CA ILE A 213 0.18 20.77 -21.69
C ILE A 213 0.35 22.29 -21.54
N ASP A 214 0.62 22.76 -20.32
CA ASP A 214 0.80 24.19 -20.07
C ASP A 214 2.05 24.75 -20.75
N GLU A 215 3.15 24.00 -20.76
CA GLU A 215 4.36 24.33 -21.54
C GLU A 215 4.05 24.43 -23.04
N LEU A 216 3.36 23.44 -23.63
CA LEU A 216 2.97 23.46 -25.05
C LEU A 216 2.04 24.64 -25.37
N ARG A 217 1.12 24.99 -24.47
CA ARG A 217 0.26 26.18 -24.63
C ARG A 217 1.08 27.46 -24.58
N HIS A 218 2.09 27.54 -23.74
CA HIS A 218 3.00 28.68 -23.67
C HIS A 218 3.84 28.79 -24.95
N GLU A 219 4.39 27.68 -25.45
CA GLU A 219 5.13 27.62 -26.71
C GLU A 219 4.26 28.07 -27.89
N CYS A 220 2.99 27.62 -27.98
CA CYS A 220 2.05 28.10 -28.99
C CYS A 220 1.88 29.62 -28.97
N LYS A 221 1.68 30.21 -27.79
CA LYS A 221 1.54 31.67 -27.64
C LYS A 221 2.82 32.41 -28.05
N SER A 222 3.98 31.91 -27.64
CA SER A 222 5.28 32.47 -28.03
C SER A 222 5.47 32.42 -29.54
N ASN A 223 5.14 31.30 -30.17
CA ASN A 223 5.24 31.15 -31.63
C ASN A 223 4.27 32.08 -32.38
N GLN A 224 3.06 32.32 -31.86
CA GLN A 224 2.13 33.30 -32.43
C GLN A 224 2.73 34.71 -32.41
N VAL A 225 3.30 35.13 -31.28
CA VAL A 225 3.97 36.44 -31.17
C VAL A 225 5.13 36.56 -32.15
N LEU A 226 5.95 35.50 -32.30
CA LEU A 226 7.04 35.48 -33.28
C LEU A 226 6.55 35.60 -34.72
N ILE A 227 5.46 34.90 -35.07
CA ILE A 227 4.84 35.02 -36.40
C ILE A 227 4.43 36.46 -36.68
N GLU A 228 3.77 37.13 -35.74
CA GLU A 228 3.35 38.54 -35.90
C GLU A 228 4.54 39.48 -36.11
N GLN A 229 5.63 39.27 -35.36
CA GLN A 229 6.86 40.06 -35.50
C GLN A 229 7.52 39.85 -36.86
N VAL A 230 7.63 38.60 -37.32
CA VAL A 230 8.24 38.25 -38.61
C VAL A 230 7.37 38.76 -39.77
N GLU A 231 6.04 38.66 -39.68
CA GLU A 231 5.12 39.22 -40.67
C GLU A 231 5.21 40.75 -40.74
N THR A 232 5.27 41.44 -39.59
CA THR A 232 5.47 42.89 -39.53
C THR A 232 6.81 43.29 -40.16
N LEU A 233 7.88 42.53 -39.88
CA LEU A 233 9.19 42.76 -40.49
C LEU A 233 9.15 42.55 -42.01
N LYS A 234 8.49 41.48 -42.47
CA LYS A 234 8.30 41.20 -43.90
C LYS A 234 7.58 42.34 -44.60
N GLN A 235 6.51 42.88 -44.00
CA GLN A 235 5.79 44.05 -44.53
C GLN A 235 6.70 45.27 -44.68
N LYS A 236 7.52 45.58 -43.66
CA LYS A 236 8.50 46.66 -43.72
C LYS A 236 9.51 46.48 -44.86
N MET A 237 10.03 45.26 -45.04
CA MET A 237 10.97 44.96 -46.15
C MET A 237 10.32 45.17 -47.52
N THR A 238 9.08 44.71 -47.70
CA THR A 238 8.33 44.87 -48.96
C THR A 238 8.02 46.33 -49.26
N GLN A 239 7.74 47.16 -48.25
CA GLN A 239 7.47 48.59 -48.42
C GLN A 239 8.70 49.40 -48.83
N VAL A 240 9.90 48.99 -48.39
CA VAL A 240 11.16 49.67 -48.74
C VAL A 240 11.59 49.32 -50.16
N ASP A 241 11.86 48.04 -50.42
CA ASP A 241 12.23 47.53 -51.74
C ASP A 241 12.14 45.99 -51.75
N GLN A 242 11.13 45.47 -52.42
CA GLN A 242 10.90 44.02 -52.51
C GLN A 242 12.03 43.28 -53.25
N THR A 243 12.68 43.92 -54.23
CA THR A 243 13.71 43.26 -55.05
C THR A 243 14.99 43.10 -54.26
N LEU A 244 15.41 44.15 -53.55
CA LEU A 244 16.59 44.17 -52.69
C LEU A 244 16.47 43.15 -51.53
N TYR A 245 15.28 43.03 -50.93
CA TYR A 245 15.05 42.15 -49.78
C TYR A 245 14.43 40.79 -50.12
N SER A 246 14.28 40.44 -51.40
CA SER A 246 13.62 39.22 -51.87
C SER A 246 14.07 37.94 -51.14
N ALA A 247 15.38 37.75 -50.94
CA ALA A 247 15.93 36.60 -50.22
C ALA A 247 15.53 36.58 -48.73
N ARG A 248 15.49 37.74 -48.06
CA ARG A 248 15.08 37.84 -46.64
C ARG A 248 13.57 37.63 -46.48
N ILE A 249 12.77 38.15 -47.40
CA ILE A 249 11.32 37.94 -47.46
C ILE A 249 10.98 36.46 -47.64
N TYR A 250 11.70 35.77 -48.54
CA TYR A 250 11.54 34.32 -48.73
C TYR A 250 11.83 33.53 -47.45
N ARG A 251 12.95 33.82 -46.78
CA ARG A 251 13.32 33.17 -45.50
C ARG A 251 12.30 33.44 -44.40
N ALA A 252 11.86 34.68 -44.25
CA ALA A 252 10.82 35.07 -43.30
C ALA A 252 9.52 34.28 -43.54
N SER A 253 9.14 34.11 -44.81
CA SER A 253 7.94 33.34 -45.19
C SER A 253 8.08 31.84 -44.86
N SER A 254 9.26 31.26 -45.10
CA SER A 254 9.55 29.88 -44.72
C SER A 254 9.55 29.68 -43.20
N ALA A 255 10.11 30.62 -42.44
CA ALA A 255 10.09 30.60 -40.98
C ALA A 255 8.66 30.66 -40.43
N VAL A 256 7.81 31.56 -40.96
CA VAL A 256 6.38 31.63 -40.59
C VAL A 256 5.68 30.30 -40.85
N LYS A 257 5.91 29.67 -42.01
CA LYS A 257 5.32 28.37 -42.35
C LYS A 257 5.73 27.28 -41.35
N ILE A 258 7.00 27.23 -40.93
CA ILE A 258 7.47 26.26 -39.94
C ILE A 258 6.86 26.53 -38.57
N LEU A 259 6.82 27.79 -38.11
CA LEU A 259 6.19 28.17 -36.84
C LEU A 259 4.69 27.81 -36.82
N GLN A 260 3.97 28.02 -37.92
CA GLN A 260 2.58 27.60 -38.07
C GLN A 260 2.43 26.08 -37.96
N GLN A 261 3.31 25.32 -38.62
CA GLN A 261 3.30 23.86 -38.52
C GLN A 261 3.56 23.39 -37.08
N GLN A 262 4.47 24.05 -36.36
CA GLN A 262 4.73 23.76 -34.94
C GLN A 262 3.49 24.02 -34.06
N ILE A 263 2.77 25.11 -34.29
CA ILE A 263 1.52 25.41 -33.56
C ILE A 263 0.47 24.31 -33.82
N VAL A 264 0.29 23.89 -35.07
CA VAL A 264 -0.66 22.82 -35.42
C VAL A 264 -0.29 21.51 -34.73
N ASN A 265 0.99 21.15 -34.74
CA ASN A 265 1.48 19.94 -34.09
C ASN A 265 1.33 20.02 -32.57
N SER A 266 1.63 21.16 -31.96
CA SER A 266 1.46 21.40 -30.52
C SER A 266 -0.01 21.29 -30.10
N HIS A 267 -0.95 21.84 -30.87
CA HIS A 267 -2.38 21.64 -30.63
C HIS A 267 -2.84 20.19 -30.78
N ARG A 268 -2.20 19.40 -31.65
CA ARG A 268 -2.47 17.97 -31.74
C ARG A 268 -1.95 17.25 -30.48
N LEU A 269 -0.73 17.54 -30.05
CA LEU A 269 -0.14 16.98 -28.83
C LEU A 269 -0.98 17.32 -27.59
N ILE A 270 -1.39 18.58 -27.42
CA ILE A 270 -2.25 19.00 -26.30
C ILE A 270 -3.53 18.15 -26.25
N ARG A 271 -4.21 17.94 -27.38
CA ARG A 271 -5.45 17.13 -27.41
C ARG A 271 -5.22 15.68 -27.00
N GLU A 272 -4.12 15.08 -27.45
CA GLU A 272 -3.81 13.68 -27.09
C GLU A 272 -3.35 13.55 -25.63
N TYR A 273 -2.60 14.52 -25.12
CA TYR A 273 -2.23 14.61 -23.70
C TYR A 273 -3.48 14.81 -22.81
N GLU A 274 -4.41 15.70 -23.20
CA GLU A 274 -5.68 15.90 -22.48
C GLU A 274 -6.54 14.62 -22.48
N ARG A 275 -6.60 13.89 -23.59
CA ARG A 275 -7.27 12.59 -23.65
C ARG A 275 -6.60 11.59 -22.71
N THR A 276 -5.28 11.55 -22.67
CA THR A 276 -4.51 10.64 -21.80
C THR A 276 -4.69 10.99 -20.32
N ALA A 277 -4.70 12.27 -19.96
CA ALA A 277 -5.00 12.72 -18.60
C ALA A 277 -6.40 12.29 -18.13
N LYS A 278 -7.40 12.31 -19.02
CA LYS A 278 -8.75 11.79 -18.73
C LYS A 278 -8.77 10.27 -18.57
N MET A 279 -8.01 9.53 -19.38
CA MET A 279 -7.89 8.08 -19.21
C MET A 279 -7.30 7.73 -17.84
N VAL A 280 -6.27 8.47 -17.41
CA VAL A 280 -5.68 8.32 -16.06
C VAL A 280 -6.68 8.64 -14.96
N GLU A 281 -7.48 9.70 -15.11
CA GLU A 281 -8.51 10.06 -14.14
C GLU A 281 -9.57 8.98 -13.98
N ILE A 282 -10.07 8.43 -15.11
CA ILE A 282 -11.00 7.31 -15.10
C ILE A 282 -10.39 6.11 -14.38
N GLU A 283 -9.13 5.75 -14.66
CA GLU A 283 -8.46 4.60 -14.05
C GLU A 283 -8.31 4.77 -12.52
N VAL A 284 -7.97 5.97 -12.05
CA VAL A 284 -7.88 6.27 -10.62
C VAL A 284 -9.27 6.20 -9.97
N ASP A 285 -10.32 6.69 -10.63
CA ASP A 285 -11.69 6.67 -10.13
C ASP A 285 -12.31 5.27 -10.15
N THR A 286 -11.94 4.43 -11.11
CA THR A 286 -12.41 3.03 -11.23
C THR A 286 -11.54 2.04 -10.45
N SER A 287 -10.37 2.47 -9.96
CA SER A 287 -9.45 1.68 -9.15
C SER A 287 -10.19 0.89 -8.05
N TRP A 288 -11.22 1.46 -7.40
CA TRP A 288 -11.96 0.78 -6.31
C TRP A 288 -12.85 -0.39 -6.74
N ILE A 289 -13.18 -0.49 -8.03
CA ILE A 289 -13.96 -1.58 -8.64
C ILE A 289 -13.05 -2.46 -9.52
N ALA A 290 -11.75 -2.17 -9.63
CA ALA A 290 -10.81 -2.87 -10.49
C ALA A 290 -10.76 -4.40 -10.24
N ASP A 291 -11.00 -4.86 -9.01
CA ASP A 291 -11.08 -6.29 -8.67
C ASP A 291 -12.26 -7.03 -9.35
N GLN A 292 -13.24 -6.29 -9.89
CA GLN A 292 -14.39 -6.83 -10.63
C GLN A 292 -14.27 -6.63 -12.15
N LEU A 293 -13.24 -5.92 -12.60
CA LEU A 293 -13.01 -5.63 -14.01
C LEU A 293 -11.91 -6.57 -14.55
N PRO A 294 -12.20 -7.40 -15.56
CA PRO A 294 -11.13 -8.05 -16.30
C PRO A 294 -10.32 -6.95 -17.00
N ASP A 295 -8.99 -6.96 -16.85
CA ASP A 295 -8.00 -6.11 -17.53
C ASP A 295 -7.43 -4.86 -16.81
N ALA A 296 -7.69 -4.65 -15.51
CA ALA A 296 -7.16 -3.48 -14.77
C ALA A 296 -5.61 -3.32 -14.87
N ASP A 297 -4.85 -4.41 -14.73
CA ASP A 297 -3.38 -4.37 -14.84
C ASP A 297 -2.89 -4.02 -16.26
N ASN A 298 -3.70 -4.30 -17.29
CA ASN A 298 -3.35 -4.10 -18.70
C ASN A 298 -3.60 -2.65 -19.14
N PHE A 299 -4.51 -1.93 -18.48
CA PHE A 299 -4.82 -0.54 -18.79
C PHE A 299 -3.69 0.42 -18.40
N THR A 300 -3.07 0.22 -17.25
CA THR A 300 -1.92 1.05 -16.81
C THR A 300 -0.76 0.95 -17.80
N LEU A 301 -0.46 -0.25 -18.31
CA LEU A 301 0.57 -0.45 -19.32
C LEU A 301 0.25 0.28 -20.63
N ARG A 302 -1.01 0.23 -21.09
CA ARG A 302 -1.44 0.95 -22.30
C ARG A 302 -1.33 2.47 -22.16
N ILE A 303 -1.56 3.02 -20.97
CA ILE A 303 -1.36 4.46 -20.72
C ILE A 303 0.12 4.82 -20.86
N LEU A 304 1.02 3.98 -20.32
CA LEU A 304 2.47 4.20 -20.43
C LEU A 304 2.97 4.11 -21.87
N GLU A 305 2.54 3.09 -22.61
CA GLU A 305 2.85 2.94 -24.03
C GLU A 305 2.37 4.17 -24.82
N ARG A 306 1.16 4.66 -24.53
CA ARG A 306 0.63 5.84 -25.20
C ARG A 306 1.43 7.12 -24.89
N LEU A 307 1.95 7.25 -23.67
CA LEU A 307 2.83 8.36 -23.30
C LEU A 307 4.17 8.31 -24.03
N GLU A 308 4.75 7.12 -24.15
CA GLU A 308 5.99 6.90 -24.91
C GLU A 308 5.79 7.26 -26.39
N GLU A 309 4.68 6.83 -26.99
CA GLU A 309 4.33 7.23 -28.36
C GLU A 309 4.22 8.76 -28.51
N LEU A 310 3.60 9.45 -27.56
CA LEU A 310 3.48 10.91 -27.60
C LEU A 310 4.85 11.60 -27.47
N GLN A 311 5.74 11.05 -26.64
CA GLN A 311 7.10 11.54 -26.50
C GLN A 311 7.89 11.40 -27.82
N THR A 312 7.72 10.31 -28.56
CA THR A 312 8.38 10.16 -29.88
C THR A 312 7.88 11.19 -30.91
N ILE A 313 6.58 11.51 -30.90
CA ILE A 313 6.01 12.55 -31.77
C ILE A 313 6.54 13.94 -31.37
N GLU A 314 6.78 14.14 -30.09
CA GLU A 314 7.36 15.36 -29.55
C GLU A 314 8.84 15.53 -29.93
N GLU A 315 9.63 14.47 -29.90
CA GLU A 315 11.02 14.46 -30.39
C GLU A 315 11.09 14.83 -31.88
N GLN A 316 10.17 14.32 -32.70
CA GLN A 316 10.06 14.72 -34.10
C GLN A 316 9.76 16.22 -34.26
N ASN A 317 8.96 16.81 -33.36
CA ASN A 317 8.73 18.26 -33.34
C ASN A 317 9.96 19.04 -32.88
N GLN A 318 10.75 18.51 -31.94
CA GLN A 318 12.01 19.13 -31.54
C GLN A 318 13.03 19.13 -32.68
N GLN A 319 13.07 18.09 -33.51
CA GLN A 319 13.90 18.07 -34.72
C GLN A 319 13.55 19.22 -35.69
N LEU A 320 12.27 19.54 -35.86
CA LEU A 320 11.84 20.72 -36.65
C LEU A 320 12.36 22.04 -36.04
N LYS A 321 12.44 22.13 -34.71
CA LYS A 321 13.01 23.29 -34.01
C LYS A 321 14.52 23.41 -34.24
N LEU A 322 15.24 22.28 -34.23
CA LEU A 322 16.67 22.26 -34.54
C LEU A 322 16.95 22.63 -36.00
N GLN A 323 16.08 22.26 -36.95
CA GLN A 323 16.21 22.71 -38.33
C GLN A 323 16.15 24.24 -38.44
N LEU A 324 15.22 24.90 -37.73
CA LEU A 324 15.15 26.36 -37.69
C LEU A 324 16.44 26.99 -37.10
N ALA A 325 16.95 26.45 -36.00
CA ALA A 325 18.19 26.94 -35.38
C ALA A 325 19.42 26.71 -36.28
N ALA A 326 19.51 25.57 -36.98
CA ALA A 326 20.59 25.28 -37.92
C ALA A 326 20.57 26.22 -39.14
N TYR A 327 19.39 26.65 -39.61
CA TYR A 327 19.30 27.71 -40.62
C TYR A 327 19.82 29.07 -40.14
N GLU A 328 19.81 29.31 -38.83
CA GLU A 328 20.35 30.50 -38.19
C GLU A 328 21.89 30.40 -38.04
N GLU A 329 22.42 29.26 -37.59
CA GLU A 329 23.85 29.04 -37.33
C GLU A 329 24.71 28.85 -38.60
N VAL A 330 24.24 28.08 -39.60
CA VAL A 330 24.99 27.86 -40.86
C VAL A 330 25.23 29.17 -41.61
N ASN A 331 24.42 30.20 -41.37
CA ASN A 331 24.60 31.52 -41.98
C ASN A 331 25.56 32.46 -41.22
N TYR A 332 25.87 32.22 -39.95
CA TYR A 332 26.96 32.95 -39.29
C TYR A 332 28.33 32.54 -39.85
N GLN A 333 28.46 31.32 -40.38
CA GLN A 333 29.68 30.83 -41.02
C GLN A 333 29.72 31.07 -42.54
N ALA A 334 28.58 31.37 -43.18
CA ALA A 334 28.48 31.62 -44.62
C ALA A 334 28.53 33.11 -45.02
N ILE A 335 28.88 34.02 -44.09
CA ILE A 335 29.31 35.37 -44.44
C ILE A 335 30.84 35.32 -44.55
N PRO A 336 31.43 35.12 -45.75
CA PRO A 336 32.86 35.34 -45.90
C PRO A 336 33.14 36.81 -45.58
N GLU A 337 34.22 37.03 -44.83
CA GLU A 337 34.83 38.34 -44.58
C GLU A 337 34.70 39.25 -45.82
N TYR A 338 33.79 40.21 -45.79
CA TYR A 338 34.07 41.50 -46.40
C TYR A 338 34.99 42.23 -45.41
N ARG A 339 36.26 41.82 -45.40
CA ARG A 339 37.34 42.68 -44.94
C ARG A 339 37.58 43.64 -46.10
N GLU A 340 37.18 44.88 -45.85
CA GLU A 340 37.25 46.02 -46.76
C GLU A 340 38.67 46.26 -47.29
N VAL A 341 38.67 46.94 -48.44
CA VAL A 341 39.70 47.77 -49.09
C VAL A 341 40.79 48.29 -48.16
#